data_AF-A0A382N714-F1
#
_entry.id   AF-A0A382N714-F1
#
_cell.length_a   1.000
_cell.length_b   1.000
_cell.length_c   1.000
_cell.angle_alpha   90.00
_cell.angle_beta   90.00
_cell.angle_gamma   90.00
#
_symmetry.space_group_name_H-M   'P 1'
#
loop_
_entity.id
_entity.type
_entity.pdbx_description
1 polymer ?
#
loop_
_entity_poly.entity_id
_entity_poly.type
_entity_poly.pdbx_seq_one_letter_code
_entity_poly.pdbx_strand_id
1 'polypeptide(L)'
;VTYFAGAGSYKEVLAGCGVKNILESAYSLNYKKCLKELKSQFPSLLLDSGGYAARTRGVKVSVSKYANYINQEGLDLVFELDTSDPDETKANRDYLKAHVKAYVIPIYHYSDFCHPRYRG
;
A
#
# COMPACT_ATOMS: atom_id res chain seq x y z
N VAL A 1 12.47 9.51 6.95
CA VAL A 1 12.60 9.15 5.52
C VAL A 1 11.41 9.73 4.79
N THR A 2 11.61 10.40 3.65
CA THR A 2 10.52 10.99 2.85
C THR A 2 10.24 10.12 1.64
N TYR A 3 8.97 9.81 1.38
CA TYR A 3 8.50 9.06 0.23
C TYR A 3 7.70 9.94 -0.72
N PHE A 4 7.93 9.83 -2.02
CA PHE A 4 7.21 10.59 -3.04
C PHE A 4 6.01 9.77 -3.57
N ALA A 5 4.80 10.28 -3.37
CA ALA A 5 3.56 9.71 -3.87
C ALA A 5 3.25 10.18 -5.30
N GLY A 6 2.47 9.40 -6.05
CA GLY A 6 1.98 9.81 -7.37
C GLY A 6 3.06 9.84 -8.45
N ALA A 7 4.11 9.02 -8.30
CA ALA A 7 5.26 9.02 -9.19
C ALA A 7 4.90 8.76 -10.66
N GLY A 8 3.77 8.08 -10.95
CA GLY A 8 3.08 8.09 -12.24
C GLY A 8 3.99 8.26 -13.47
N SER A 9 3.78 9.34 -14.21
CA SER A 9 4.57 9.77 -15.37
C SER A 9 5.89 10.50 -15.04
N TYR A 10 6.20 10.73 -13.76
CA TYR A 10 7.36 11.49 -13.29
C TYR A 10 8.49 10.60 -12.75
N LYS A 11 8.38 9.27 -12.82
CA LYS A 11 9.38 8.33 -12.27
C LYS A 11 10.79 8.61 -12.78
N GLU A 12 10.95 8.76 -14.09
CA GLU A 12 12.24 9.05 -14.71
C GLU A 12 12.82 10.40 -14.25
N VAL A 13 11.96 11.42 -14.12
CA VAL A 13 12.36 12.74 -13.61
C VAL A 13 12.80 12.64 -12.15
N LEU A 14 12.03 11.95 -11.31
CA LEU A 14 12.35 11.75 -9.90
C LEU A 14 13.67 10.98 -9.73
N ALA A 15 13.88 9.92 -10.51
CA ALA A 15 15.13 9.17 -10.54
C ALA A 15 16.30 10.07 -10.98
N GLY A 16 16.11 10.88 -12.02
CA GLY A 16 17.10 11.86 -12.50
C GLY A 16 17.44 12.95 -11.47
N CYS A 17 16.49 13.30 -10.61
CA CYS A 17 16.70 14.21 -9.47
C CYS A 17 17.32 13.53 -8.24
N GLY A 18 17.64 12.23 -8.32
CA GLY A 18 18.27 11.49 -7.22
C GLY A 18 17.30 11.05 -6.12
N VAL A 19 15.99 11.01 -6.39
CA VAL A 19 15.00 10.46 -5.46
C VAL A 19 15.24 8.97 -5.27
N LYS A 20 15.24 8.52 -4.02
CA LYS A 20 15.51 7.11 -3.65
C LYS A 20 14.32 6.37 -3.07
N ASN A 21 13.30 7.09 -2.61
CA ASN A 21 12.17 6.51 -1.89
C ASN A 21 10.86 6.93 -2.54
N ILE A 22 10.06 5.96 -2.95
CA ILE A 22 8.78 6.21 -3.62
C ILE A 22 7.63 5.49 -2.90
N LEU A 23 6.46 6.10 -2.98
CA LEU A 23 5.20 5.53 -2.53
C LEU A 23 4.35 5.17 -3.75
N GLU A 24 3.87 3.92 -3.79
CA GLU A 24 3.00 3.42 -4.85
C GLU A 24 1.82 2.66 -4.27
N SER A 25 0.70 2.67 -4.98
CA SER A 25 -0.50 1.94 -4.57
C SER A 25 -0.55 0.56 -5.21
N ALA A 26 -0.75 -0.50 -4.41
CA ALA A 26 -0.93 -1.87 -4.86
C ALA A 26 -2.07 -1.99 -5.88
N TYR A 27 -3.12 -1.18 -5.71
CA TYR A 27 -4.23 -1.15 -6.64
C TYR A 27 -3.89 -0.49 -7.98
N SER A 28 -3.02 0.53 -7.99
CA SER A 28 -2.48 1.12 -9.23
C SER A 28 -1.46 0.19 -9.91
N LEU A 29 -0.86 -0.72 -9.17
CA LEU A 29 0.10 -1.72 -9.66
C LEU A 29 -0.57 -2.94 -10.30
N ASN A 30 -1.91 -2.99 -10.37
CA ASN A 30 -2.64 -4.10 -10.95
C ASN A 30 -2.16 -4.36 -12.40
N TYR A 31 -1.60 -5.56 -12.61
CA TYR A 31 -1.16 -6.17 -13.87
C TYR A 31 0.25 -5.82 -14.42
N LYS A 32 1.25 -6.44 -13.78
CA LYS A 32 2.37 -7.18 -14.41
C LYS A 32 3.66 -6.49 -14.90
N LYS A 33 3.91 -5.18 -14.76
CA LYS A 33 5.18 -4.64 -15.33
C LYS A 33 6.10 -3.72 -14.53
N CYS A 34 5.73 -3.18 -13.38
CA CYS A 34 6.52 -2.05 -12.85
C CYS A 34 7.34 -2.31 -11.58
N LEU A 35 7.05 -3.35 -10.78
CA LEU A 35 7.66 -3.40 -9.44
C LEU A 35 9.17 -3.70 -9.44
N LYS A 36 9.63 -4.62 -10.30
CA LYS A 36 11.06 -4.92 -10.48
C LYS A 36 11.83 -3.71 -11.00
N GLU A 37 11.24 -3.00 -11.96
CA GLU A 37 11.80 -1.77 -12.52
C GLU A 37 11.88 -0.68 -11.46
N LEU A 38 10.79 -0.46 -10.71
CA LEU A 38 10.74 0.47 -9.60
C LEU A 38 11.80 0.17 -8.55
N LYS A 39 11.95 -1.10 -8.13
CA LYS A 39 13.00 -1.51 -7.19
C LYS A 39 14.41 -1.29 -7.73
N SER A 40 14.60 -1.32 -9.06
CA SER A 40 15.91 -1.02 -9.67
C SER A 40 16.22 0.48 -9.70
N GLN A 41 15.21 1.33 -9.83
CA GLN A 41 15.36 2.79 -9.87
C GLN A 41 15.33 3.42 -8.46
N PHE A 42 14.54 2.84 -7.56
CA PHE A 42 14.27 3.36 -6.23
C PHE A 42 14.58 2.30 -5.17
N PRO A 43 15.69 2.47 -4.42
CA PRO A 43 16.11 1.52 -3.39
C PRO A 43 15.07 1.29 -2.28
N SER A 44 14.19 2.26 -2.03
CA SER A 44 13.12 2.12 -1.03
C SER A 44 11.75 2.31 -1.67
N LEU A 45 10.92 1.29 -1.56
CA LEU A 45 9.54 1.30 -2.02
C LEU A 45 8.63 1.12 -0.80
N LEU A 46 7.74 2.09 -0.60
CA LEU A 46 6.63 1.97 0.34
C LEU A 46 5.36 1.68 -0.44
N LEU A 47 4.69 0.57 -0.11
CA LEU A 47 3.46 0.17 -0.76
C LEU A 47 2.24 0.62 0.05
N ASP A 48 1.38 1.42 -0.56
CA ASP A 48 0.01 1.66 -0.14
C ASP A 48 -0.89 0.49 -0.57
N SER A 49 -1.77 0.02 0.32
CA SER A 49 -2.67 -1.10 0.08
C SER A 49 -3.64 -0.82 -1.08
N GLY A 50 -3.98 0.45 -1.31
CA GLY A 50 -5.02 0.85 -2.27
C GLY A 50 -6.42 0.35 -1.89
N GLY A 51 -6.64 0.00 -0.63
CA GLY A 51 -7.91 -0.52 -0.11
C GLY A 51 -9.10 0.39 -0.42
N TYR A 52 -8.94 1.70 -0.17
CA TYR A 52 -9.93 2.71 -0.52
C TYR A 52 -10.26 2.73 -2.02
N ALA A 53 -9.24 2.76 -2.89
CA ALA A 53 -9.43 2.82 -4.34
C ALA A 53 -10.09 1.55 -4.89
N ALA A 54 -9.76 0.38 -4.35
CA ALA A 54 -10.40 -0.87 -4.72
C ALA A 54 -11.89 -0.87 -4.32
N ARG A 55 -12.21 -0.44 -3.10
CA ARG A 55 -13.59 -0.42 -2.56
C ARG A 55 -14.50 0.55 -3.31
N THR A 56 -14.03 1.74 -3.64
CA THR A 56 -14.78 2.71 -4.44
C THR A 56 -15.15 2.19 -5.83
N ARG A 57 -14.47 1.15 -6.32
CA ARG A 57 -14.79 0.43 -7.57
C ARG A 57 -15.50 -0.92 -7.35
N GLY A 58 -16.00 -1.18 -6.15
CA GLY A 58 -16.70 -2.42 -5.80
C GLY A 58 -15.81 -3.66 -5.71
N VAL A 59 -14.48 -3.49 -5.66
CA VAL A 59 -13.52 -4.60 -5.57
C VAL A 59 -13.16 -4.85 -4.11
N LYS A 60 -13.51 -6.02 -3.58
CA LYS A 60 -13.07 -6.47 -2.25
C LYS A 60 -11.72 -7.17 -2.36
N VAL A 61 -10.69 -6.60 -1.73
CA VAL A 61 -9.37 -7.21 -1.61
C VAL A 61 -9.32 -8.04 -0.33
N SER A 62 -8.91 -9.30 -0.44
CA SER A 62 -8.66 -10.15 0.74
C SER A 62 -7.30 -9.82 1.33
N VAL A 63 -7.23 -9.68 2.66
CA VAL A 63 -5.95 -9.51 3.37
C VAL A 63 -4.96 -10.65 3.10
N SER A 64 -5.44 -11.88 2.90
CA SER A 64 -4.58 -13.02 2.56
C SER A 64 -3.98 -12.90 1.17
N LYS A 65 -4.73 -12.36 0.20
CA LYS A 65 -4.21 -12.08 -1.16
C LYS A 65 -3.17 -10.96 -1.12
N TYR A 66 -3.42 -9.94 -0.31
CA TYR A 66 -2.48 -8.84 -0.10
C TYR A 66 -1.18 -9.32 0.58
N ALA A 67 -1.27 -10.15 1.63
CA ALA A 67 -0.12 -10.77 2.28
C ALA A 67 0.72 -11.62 1.31
N ASN A 68 0.06 -12.41 0.47
CA ASN A 68 0.74 -13.21 -0.57
C ASN A 68 1.48 -12.31 -1.57
N TYR A 69 0.86 -11.22 -2.01
CA TYR A 69 1.50 -10.25 -2.89
C TYR A 69 2.74 -9.63 -2.26
N ILE A 70 2.65 -9.19 -1.00
CA ILE A 70 3.77 -8.61 -0.25
C ILE A 70 4.96 -9.58 -0.19
N ASN A 71 4.70 -10.85 0.14
CA ASN A 71 5.74 -11.87 0.26
C ASN A 71 6.33 -12.27 -1.09
N GLN A 72 5.50 -12.43 -2.13
CA GLN A 72 5.95 -12.78 -3.49
C GLN A 72 6.87 -11.72 -4.08
N GLU A 73 6.55 -10.44 -3.84
CA GLU A 73 7.33 -9.32 -4.35
C GLU A 73 8.51 -8.92 -3.43
N GLY A 74 8.60 -9.53 -2.25
CA GLY A 74 9.66 -9.28 -1.26
C GLY A 74 9.71 -7.82 -0.82
N LEU A 75 8.58 -7.24 -0.43
CA LEU A 75 8.50 -5.85 0.03
C LEU A 75 8.95 -5.73 1.50
N ASP A 76 9.62 -4.63 1.83
CA ASP A 76 10.13 -4.36 3.18
C ASP A 76 9.21 -3.43 3.97
N LEU A 77 8.49 -2.53 3.29
CA LEU A 77 7.66 -1.49 3.90
C LEU A 77 6.31 -1.39 3.19
N VAL A 78 5.25 -1.54 3.97
CA VAL A 78 3.87 -1.53 3.46
C VAL A 78 2.96 -0.83 4.45
N PHE A 79 1.90 -0.22 3.95
CA PHE A 79 0.76 0.13 4.77
C PHE A 79 -0.16 -1.07 4.99
N GLU A 80 -0.92 -1.05 6.08
CA GLU A 80 -1.97 -2.06 6.30
C GLU A 80 -3.08 -1.96 5.25
N LEU A 81 -3.82 -3.06 5.05
CA LEU A 81 -5.03 -3.06 4.24
C LEU A 81 -6.17 -2.43 5.04
N ASP A 82 -6.29 -1.12 4.92
CA ASP A 82 -7.30 -0.30 5.55
C ASP A 82 -8.68 -0.45 4.89
N THR A 83 -9.70 -0.22 5.70
CA THR A 83 -11.10 -0.31 5.34
C THR A 83 -11.88 0.77 6.07
N SER A 84 -13.12 1.02 5.65
CA SER A 84 -14.06 1.89 6.37
C SER A 84 -14.41 1.38 7.77
N ASP A 85 -14.21 0.09 8.03
CA ASP A 85 -14.45 -0.54 9.32
C ASP A 85 -13.12 -0.59 10.14
N PRO A 86 -13.03 0.15 11.26
CA PRO A 86 -11.84 0.15 12.11
C PRO A 86 -11.49 -1.24 12.68
N ASP A 87 -12.49 -2.09 12.93
CA ASP A 87 -12.28 -3.43 13.47
C ASP A 87 -11.75 -4.38 12.39
N GLU A 88 -12.28 -4.30 11.16
CA GLU A 88 -11.73 -5.02 10.00
C GLU A 88 -10.30 -4.56 9.70
N THR A 89 -10.03 -3.25 9.76
CA THR A 89 -8.68 -2.69 9.58
C THR A 89 -7.70 -3.22 10.63
N LYS A 90 -8.11 -3.24 11.91
CA LYS A 90 -7.31 -3.82 12.99
C LYS A 90 -7.05 -5.32 12.77
N ALA A 91 -8.08 -6.09 12.41
CA ALA A 91 -7.93 -7.52 12.12
C ALA A 91 -6.99 -7.77 10.94
N ASN A 92 -7.08 -6.95 9.88
CA ASN A 92 -6.18 -7.03 8.73
C ASN A 92 -4.74 -6.75 9.13
N ARG A 93 -4.50 -5.74 9.97
CA ARG A 93 -3.16 -5.44 10.51
C ARG A 93 -2.58 -6.62 11.25
N ASP A 94 -3.34 -7.18 12.19
CA ASP A 94 -2.87 -8.26 13.04
C ASP A 94 -2.58 -9.52 12.21
N TYR A 95 -3.41 -9.78 11.19
CA TYR A 95 -3.13 -10.81 10.18
C TYR A 95 -1.81 -10.55 9.45
N LEU A 96 -1.60 -9.34 8.91
CA LEU A 96 -0.38 -9.02 8.15
C LEU A 96 0.86 -9.17 9.02
N LYS A 97 0.85 -8.63 10.24
CA LYS A 97 1.97 -8.77 11.19
C LYS A 97 2.39 -10.23 11.46
N ALA A 98 1.44 -11.16 11.39
CA ALA A 98 1.71 -12.58 11.59
C ALA A 98 2.17 -13.31 10.31
N HIS A 99 1.90 -12.77 9.12
CA HIS A 99 2.04 -13.49 7.85
C HIS A 99 3.00 -12.87 6.83
N VAL A 100 3.51 -11.66 7.08
CA VAL A 100 4.49 -11.02 6.19
C VAL A 100 5.78 -10.65 6.94
N LYS A 101 6.90 -10.62 6.22
CA LYS A 101 8.18 -10.13 6.75
C LYS A 101 8.30 -8.60 6.71
N ALA A 102 7.50 -7.95 5.86
CA ALA A 102 7.48 -6.50 5.72
C ALA A 102 7.09 -5.82 7.04
N TYR A 103 7.63 -4.64 7.28
CA TYR A 103 7.13 -3.77 8.34
C TYR A 103 5.80 -3.15 7.91
N VAL A 104 4.75 -3.46 8.67
CA VAL A 104 3.38 -3.01 8.42
C VAL A 104 3.11 -1.72 9.17
N ILE A 105 2.91 -0.63 8.44
CA ILE A 105 2.61 0.69 8.98
C ILE A 105 1.08 0.82 9.13
N PRO A 106 0.57 1.09 10.35
CA PRO A 106 -0.86 1.32 10.54
C PRO A 106 -1.32 2.63 9.90
N ILE A 107 -2.53 2.66 9.36
CA ILE A 107 -3.19 3.85 8.83
C ILE A 107 -4.42 4.15 9.66
N TYR A 108 -4.59 5.42 10.00
CA TYR A 108 -5.76 5.92 10.71
C TYR A 108 -6.31 7.12 9.97
N HIS A 109 -7.45 6.99 9.28
CA HIS A 109 -8.10 8.14 8.66
C HIS A 109 -9.03 8.81 9.65
N TYR A 110 -8.95 10.13 9.74
CA TYR A 110 -9.80 10.93 10.63
C TYR A 110 -11.30 10.63 10.45
N SER A 111 -11.75 10.40 9.20
CA SER A 111 -13.14 10.05 8.86
C SER A 111 -13.63 8.81 9.59
N ASP A 112 -12.77 7.80 9.74
CA ASP A 112 -13.13 6.47 10.23
C ASP A 112 -13.38 6.53 11.75
N PHE A 113 -12.68 7.44 12.44
CA PHE A 113 -12.78 7.61 13.89
C PHE A 113 -13.83 8.63 14.31
N CYS A 114 -13.97 9.75 13.60
CA CYS A 114 -14.82 10.86 14.05
C CYS A 114 -16.26 10.80 13.54
N HIS A 115 -16.55 10.01 12.50
CA HIS A 115 -17.84 10.05 11.84
C HIS A 115 -18.36 8.64 11.51
N PRO A 116 -19.23 8.06 12.36
CA PRO A 116 -19.77 6.71 12.17
C PRO A 116 -20.42 6.46 10.80
N ARG A 117 -20.91 7.52 10.13
CA ARG A 117 -21.50 7.43 8.78
C ARG A 117 -20.54 6.93 7.69
N TYR A 118 -19.23 7.00 7.92
CA TYR A 118 -18.22 6.54 6.96
C TYR A 118 -17.74 5.11 7.25
N ARG A 119 -18.26 4.48 8.32
CA ARG A 119 -18.04 3.08 8.66
C ARG A 119 -19.07 2.22 7.91
N GLY A 120 -18.92 2.15 6.59
CA GLY A 120 -19.79 1.39 5.68
C GLY A 120 -19.23 0.03 5.33
#